data_AF-A0A1V5LH01-F1
#
_entry.id   AF-A0A1V5LH01-F1
#
_cell.length_a   1.000
_cell.length_b   1.000
_cell.length_c   1.000
_cell.angle_alpha   90.00
_cell.angle_beta   90.00
_cell.angle_gamma   90.00
#
_symmetry.space_group_name_H-M   'P 1'
#
loop_
_entity.id
_entity.type
_entity.pdbx_description
1 polymer ?
#
loop_
_entity_poly.entity_id
_entity_poly.type
_entity_poly.pdbx_seq_one_letter_code
_entity_poly.pdbx_strand_id
1 'polypeptide(L)'
;MDHACKGGGWNHGNDITLGAPLPAYRLTTAEALLALQARKKEAKVETGLEYLQSWASQDTSSLSLAMSILALSAYGRDCRQEVQFLMARQESDGNFTANITTTALSTLALAAYLQKRSPLFF
;
A
#
# COMPACT_ATOMS: atom_id res chain seq x y z
N MET A 1 -9.87 0.18 -13.01
CA MET A 1 -9.16 -0.58 -14.07
C MET A 1 -8.66 0.35 -15.15
N ASP A 2 -9.47 1.27 -15.67
CA ASP A 2 -9.12 2.10 -16.84
C ASP A 2 -7.99 3.12 -16.60
N HIS A 3 -7.71 3.47 -15.34
CA HIS A 3 -6.67 4.44 -14.96
C HIS A 3 -5.42 3.81 -14.31
N ALA A 4 -5.11 2.55 -14.62
CA ALA A 4 -3.84 1.96 -14.17
C ALA A 4 -2.67 2.58 -14.95
N CYS A 5 -1.62 2.99 -14.25
CA CYS A 5 -0.46 3.62 -14.86
C CYS A 5 0.34 2.63 -15.72
N LYS A 6 1.05 3.15 -16.72
CA LYS A 6 2.01 2.37 -17.50
C LYS A 6 3.13 1.87 -16.57
N GLY A 7 3.34 0.56 -16.52
CA GLY A 7 4.30 -0.08 -15.60
C GLY A 7 3.69 -0.54 -14.27
N GLY A 8 2.37 -0.41 -14.09
CA GLY A 8 1.65 -0.86 -12.90
C GLY A 8 1.35 0.26 -11.92
N GLY A 9 0.45 -0.05 -10.99
CA GLY A 9 0.01 0.89 -9.95
C GLY A 9 -0.98 1.95 -10.41
N TRP A 10 -1.31 2.85 -9.49
CA TRP A 10 -2.29 3.93 -9.67
C TRP A 10 -1.77 5.24 -9.09
N ASN A 11 -2.26 6.36 -9.60
CA ASN A 11 -2.05 7.71 -9.07
C ASN A 11 -3.40 8.30 -8.60
N HIS A 12 -3.43 9.58 -8.23
CA HIS A 12 -4.64 10.25 -7.74
C HIS A 12 -5.69 10.59 -8.81
N GLY A 13 -5.42 10.32 -10.09
CA GLY A 13 -6.25 10.77 -11.20
C GLY A 13 -6.08 9.92 -12.45
N ASN A 14 -5.88 10.58 -13.59
CA ASN A 14 -5.69 9.88 -14.85
C ASN A 14 -4.23 9.49 -15.06
N ASP A 15 -3.99 8.39 -15.77
CA ASP A 15 -2.64 7.94 -16.13
C ASP A 15 -1.96 8.92 -17.12
N ILE A 16 -2.75 9.72 -17.84
CA ILE A 16 -2.30 10.78 -18.74
C ILE A 16 -2.93 12.13 -18.33
N THR A 17 -2.09 13.15 -18.15
CA THR A 17 -2.52 14.54 -17.94
C THR A 17 -1.74 15.46 -18.88
N LEU A 18 -2.44 16.34 -19.61
CA LEU A 18 -1.87 17.26 -20.60
C LEU A 18 -0.95 16.56 -21.64
N GLY A 19 -1.27 15.30 -22.01
CA GLY A 19 -0.49 14.51 -22.96
C GLY A 19 0.75 13.83 -22.39
N ALA A 20 1.06 14.01 -21.11
CA ALA A 20 2.18 13.36 -20.44
C ALA A 20 1.70 12.24 -19.49
N PRO A 21 2.40 11.09 -19.45
CA PRO A 21 2.11 10.05 -18.47
C PRO A 21 2.48 10.51 -17.05
N LEU A 22 1.59 10.29 -16.08
CA LEU A 22 1.86 10.53 -14.68
C LEU A 22 2.27 9.23 -13.97
N PRO A 23 3.27 9.26 -13.07
CA PRO A 23 3.72 8.07 -12.38
C PRO A 23 2.66 7.59 -11.38
N ALA A 24 2.63 6.28 -11.14
CA ALA A 24 1.92 5.72 -10.00
C ALA A 24 2.58 6.18 -8.68
N TYR A 25 1.81 6.13 -7.59
CA TYR A 25 2.31 6.33 -6.24
C TYR A 25 2.00 5.13 -5.35
N ARG A 26 2.88 4.89 -4.37
CA ARG A 26 2.76 3.78 -3.42
C ARG A 26 1.42 3.75 -2.70
N LEU A 27 1.03 4.87 -2.07
CA LEU A 27 -0.19 4.98 -1.28
C LEU A 27 -1.45 4.70 -2.11
N THR A 28 -1.61 5.38 -3.24
CA THR A 28 -2.78 5.21 -4.13
C THR A 28 -2.82 3.82 -4.76
N THR A 29 -1.67 3.22 -5.03
CA THR A 29 -1.61 1.83 -5.49
C THR A 29 -2.09 0.86 -4.42
N ALA A 30 -1.65 1.04 -3.17
CA ALA A 30 -2.09 0.21 -2.06
C ALA A 30 -3.62 0.34 -1.81
N GLU A 31 -4.16 1.57 -1.87
CA GLU A 31 -5.60 1.83 -1.79
C GLU A 31 -6.38 1.13 -2.90
N ALA A 32 -5.93 1.27 -4.16
CA ALA A 32 -6.56 0.62 -5.30
C ALA A 32 -6.55 -0.91 -5.17
N LEU A 33 -5.42 -1.49 -4.74
CA LEU A 33 -5.30 -2.93 -4.53
C LEU A 33 -6.26 -3.42 -3.44
N LEU A 34 -6.38 -2.72 -2.32
CA LEU A 34 -7.34 -3.06 -1.26
C LEU A 34 -8.78 -3.04 -1.77
N ALA A 35 -9.14 -2.09 -2.63
CA ALA A 35 -10.46 -2.02 -3.26
C ALA A 35 -10.69 -3.10 -4.34
N LEU A 36 -9.63 -3.63 -4.94
CA LEU A 36 -9.69 -4.61 -6.03
C LEU A 36 -9.64 -6.08 -5.56
N GLN A 37 -9.79 -6.36 -4.25
CA GLN A 37 -9.70 -7.71 -3.71
C GLN A 37 -10.71 -8.70 -4.30
N ALA A 38 -11.88 -8.26 -4.78
CA ALA A 38 -12.83 -9.14 -5.48
C ALA A 38 -12.37 -9.51 -6.91
N ARG A 39 -11.31 -8.88 -7.41
CA ARG A 39 -10.80 -9.00 -8.79
C ARG A 39 -9.34 -9.47 -8.83
N LYS A 40 -8.91 -10.31 -7.89
CA LYS A 40 -7.49 -10.73 -7.73
C LYS A 40 -6.84 -11.33 -8.98
N LYS A 41 -7.63 -11.86 -9.91
CA LYS A 41 -7.15 -12.51 -11.14
C LYS A 41 -6.90 -11.55 -12.30
N GLU A 42 -7.24 -10.27 -12.16
CA GLU A 42 -7.02 -9.28 -13.20
C GLU A 42 -5.52 -8.98 -13.35
N ALA A 43 -5.02 -8.96 -14.59
CA ALA A 43 -3.60 -8.70 -14.85
C ALA A 43 -3.09 -7.37 -14.25
N LYS A 44 -3.97 -6.35 -14.20
CA LYS A 44 -3.65 -5.05 -13.59
C LYS A 44 -3.46 -5.12 -12.08
N VAL A 45 -4.08 -6.07 -11.40
CA VAL A 45 -3.85 -6.30 -9.97
C VAL A 45 -2.44 -6.86 -9.76
N GLU A 46 -2.03 -7.82 -10.57
CA GLU A 46 -0.68 -8.38 -10.47
C GLU A 46 0.40 -7.33 -10.72
N THR A 47 0.28 -6.54 -11.80
CA THR A 47 1.25 -5.46 -12.07
C THR A 47 1.23 -4.36 -11.01
N GLY A 48 0.08 -4.12 -10.35
CA GLY A 48 -0.01 -3.26 -9.18
C GLY A 48 0.73 -3.81 -7.97
N LEU A 49 0.66 -5.12 -7.73
CA LEU A 49 1.40 -5.80 -6.67
C LEU A 49 2.92 -5.79 -6.94
N GLU A 50 3.34 -6.06 -8.18
CA GLU A 50 4.74 -5.93 -8.60
C GLU A 50 5.26 -4.51 -8.41
N TYR A 51 4.49 -3.50 -8.83
CA TYR A 51 4.81 -2.11 -8.58
C TYR A 51 4.98 -1.86 -7.08
N LEU A 52 4.04 -2.29 -6.25
CA LEU A 52 4.11 -2.06 -4.80
C LEU A 52 5.33 -2.73 -4.16
N GLN A 53 5.68 -3.96 -4.59
CA GLN A 53 6.88 -4.67 -4.12
C GLN A 53 8.19 -4.00 -4.57
N SER A 54 8.20 -3.26 -5.68
CA SER A 54 9.39 -2.50 -6.10
C SER A 54 9.78 -1.40 -5.11
N TRP A 55 8.86 -0.99 -4.23
CA TRP A 55 9.09 -0.03 -3.15
C TRP A 55 9.68 -0.66 -1.88
N ALA A 56 9.97 -1.96 -1.86
CA ALA A 56 10.43 -2.65 -0.66
C ALA A 56 11.63 -1.94 -0.02
N SER A 57 12.58 -1.42 -0.80
CA SER A 57 13.77 -0.72 -0.27
C SER A 57 13.55 0.75 0.15
N GLN A 58 12.33 1.27 0.05
CA GLN A 58 12.04 2.68 0.24
C GLN A 58 11.31 2.92 1.58
N ASP A 59 11.98 3.64 2.49
CA ASP A 59 11.38 4.19 3.70
C ASP A 59 10.57 5.45 3.34
N THR A 60 9.26 5.38 3.53
CA THR A 60 8.32 6.45 3.17
C THR A 60 7.47 6.80 4.39
N SER A 61 6.46 7.66 4.25
CA SER A 61 5.60 8.03 5.39
C SER A 61 4.93 6.83 6.05
N SER A 62 4.64 6.93 7.35
CA SER A 62 3.98 5.87 8.13
C SER A 62 2.64 5.45 7.50
N LEU A 63 1.87 6.40 6.97
CA LEU A 63 0.61 6.13 6.26
C LEU A 63 0.84 5.29 4.99
N SER A 64 1.81 5.67 4.17
CA SER A 64 2.15 4.97 2.93
C SER A 64 2.65 3.54 3.20
N LEU A 65 3.49 3.36 4.23
CA LEU A 65 3.95 2.05 4.69
C LEU A 65 2.80 1.19 5.22
N ALA A 66 1.95 1.74 6.10
CA ALA A 66 0.82 1.03 6.68
C ALA A 66 -0.16 0.52 5.61
N MET A 67 -0.52 1.37 4.66
CA MET A 67 -1.40 0.97 3.55
C MET A 67 -0.75 -0.09 2.66
N SER A 68 0.55 0.03 2.40
CA SER A 68 1.31 -0.98 1.65
C SER A 68 1.27 -2.35 2.32
N ILE A 69 1.46 -2.42 3.65
CA ILE A 69 1.41 -3.67 4.42
C ILE A 69 0.01 -4.28 4.37
N LEU A 70 -1.04 -3.46 4.55
CA LEU A 70 -2.43 -3.91 4.47
C LEU A 70 -2.75 -4.51 3.09
N ALA A 71 -2.36 -3.81 2.03
CA ALA A 71 -2.54 -4.29 0.66
C ALA A 71 -1.75 -5.60 0.41
N LEU A 72 -0.45 -5.63 0.68
CA LEU A 72 0.38 -6.82 0.45
C LEU A 72 -0.14 -8.03 1.26
N SER A 73 -0.55 -7.81 2.52
CA SER A 73 -1.14 -8.85 3.36
C SER A 73 -2.48 -9.37 2.82
N ALA A 74 -3.33 -8.53 2.21
CA ALA A 74 -4.58 -8.95 1.57
C ALA A 74 -4.39 -9.90 0.36
N TYR A 75 -3.21 -9.85 -0.26
CA TYR A 75 -2.83 -10.68 -1.40
C TYR A 75 -1.78 -11.74 -1.04
N GLY A 76 -1.46 -11.92 0.24
CA GLY A 76 -0.47 -12.92 0.69
C GLY A 76 0.95 -12.65 0.19
N ARG A 77 1.30 -11.39 -0.08
CA ARG A 77 2.62 -10.97 -0.56
C ARG A 77 3.52 -10.60 0.63
N ASP A 78 4.83 -10.79 0.44
CA ASP A 78 5.81 -10.36 1.45
C ASP A 78 5.77 -8.84 1.63
N CYS A 79 5.84 -8.40 2.89
CA CYS A 79 5.85 -7.00 3.29
C CYS A 79 6.76 -6.75 4.51
N ARG A 80 7.75 -7.64 4.72
CA ARG A 80 8.64 -7.59 5.89
C ARG A 80 9.41 -6.28 5.99
N GLN A 81 9.88 -5.77 4.85
CA GLN A 81 10.69 -4.56 4.82
C GLN A 81 9.86 -3.32 5.20
N GLU A 82 8.61 -3.27 4.75
CA GLU A 82 7.64 -2.25 5.15
C GLU A 82 7.35 -2.26 6.63
N VAL A 83 7.18 -3.45 7.21
CA VAL A 83 6.97 -3.63 8.64
C VAL A 83 8.17 -3.12 9.43
N GLN A 84 9.39 -3.43 8.98
CA GLN A 84 10.62 -2.92 9.62
C GLN A 84 10.68 -1.40 9.60
N PHE A 85 10.43 -0.77 8.44
CA PHE A 85 10.41 0.69 8.34
C PHE A 85 9.29 1.30 9.19
N LEU A 86 8.10 0.71 9.18
CA LEU A 86 6.98 1.22 9.97
C LEU A 86 7.31 1.15 11.47
N MET A 87 7.79 0.02 11.97
CA MET A 87 8.17 -0.17 13.37
C MET A 87 9.26 0.82 13.81
N ALA A 88 10.24 1.11 12.95
CA ALA A 88 11.29 2.10 13.24
C ALA A 88 10.77 3.54 13.40
N ARG A 89 9.53 3.81 12.95
CA ARG A 89 8.86 5.12 13.04
C ARG A 89 7.92 5.23 14.24
N GLN A 90 7.80 4.20 15.08
CA GLN A 90 6.99 4.28 16.28
C GLN A 90 7.68 5.16 17.33
N GLU A 91 6.95 6.16 17.83
CA GLU A 91 7.41 7.07 18.88
C GLU A 91 7.32 6.42 20.26
N SER A 92 7.94 7.02 21.27
CA SER A 92 8.01 6.46 22.63
C SER A 92 6.65 6.39 23.33
N ASP A 93 5.67 7.17 22.88
CA ASP A 93 4.28 7.12 23.34
C ASP A 93 3.43 6.06 22.62
N GLY A 94 4.04 5.33 21.67
CA GLY A 94 3.40 4.29 20.88
C GLY A 94 2.70 4.79 19.61
N ASN A 95 2.61 6.10 19.38
CA ASN A 95 2.06 6.67 18.16
C ASN A 95 3.03 6.54 16.98
N PHE A 96 2.51 6.66 15.76
CA PHE A 96 3.35 6.69 14.54
C PHE A 96 3.47 8.10 13.94
N THR A 97 2.51 8.97 14.28
CA THR A 97 2.50 10.42 14.06
C THR A 97 1.50 11.05 15.03
N ALA A 98 1.41 12.38 15.08
CA ALA A 98 0.34 13.09 15.79
C ALA A 98 -1.08 12.90 15.19
N ASN A 99 -1.21 12.21 14.05
CA ASN A 99 -2.50 11.93 13.42
C ASN A 99 -3.02 10.56 13.86
N ILE A 100 -4.14 10.57 14.60
CA ILE A 100 -4.76 9.36 15.15
C ILE A 100 -5.14 8.33 14.07
N THR A 101 -5.56 8.77 12.89
CA THR A 101 -5.90 7.88 11.77
C THR A 101 -4.66 7.15 11.27
N THR A 102 -3.53 7.84 11.15
CA THR A 102 -2.27 7.20 10.76
C THR A 102 -1.82 6.20 11.81
N THR A 103 -1.89 6.53 13.10
CA THR A 103 -1.58 5.57 14.16
C THR A 103 -2.50 4.34 14.09
N ALA A 104 -3.81 4.51 13.95
CA ALA A 104 -4.76 3.40 13.85
C ALA A 104 -4.48 2.50 12.63
N LEU A 105 -4.21 3.09 11.46
CA LEU A 105 -3.85 2.34 10.25
C LEU A 105 -2.51 1.59 10.41
N SER A 106 -1.51 2.19 11.06
CA SER A 106 -0.26 1.53 11.38
C SER A 106 -0.46 0.34 12.31
N THR A 107 -1.30 0.48 13.35
CA THR A 107 -1.65 -0.64 14.24
C THR A 107 -2.36 -1.76 13.48
N LEU A 108 -3.32 -1.41 12.61
CA LEU A 108 -4.02 -2.39 11.76
C LEU A 108 -3.05 -3.10 10.81
N ALA A 109 -2.10 -2.38 10.22
CA ALA A 109 -1.07 -2.94 9.34
C ALA A 109 -0.21 -3.97 10.07
N LEU A 110 0.28 -3.65 11.27
CA LEU A 110 1.06 -4.59 12.08
C LEU A 110 0.23 -5.82 12.49
N ALA A 111 -1.03 -5.63 12.86
CA ALA A 111 -1.93 -6.74 13.15
C ALA A 111 -2.15 -7.64 11.92
N ALA A 112 -2.34 -7.03 10.75
CA ALA A 112 -2.52 -7.75 9.48
C ALA A 112 -1.31 -8.60 9.12
N TYR A 113 -0.10 -8.07 9.32
CA TYR A 113 1.14 -8.79 9.11
C TYR A 113 1.26 -10.02 10.02
N LEU A 114 0.99 -9.84 11.32
CA LEU A 114 1.03 -10.94 12.29
C LEU A 114 0.01 -12.05 11.97
N GLN A 115 -1.18 -11.66 11.51
CA GLN A 115 -2.26 -12.58 11.15
C GLN A 115 -2.14 -13.12 9.71
N LYS A 116 -1.18 -12.63 8.92
CA LYS A 116 -1.03 -12.90 7.48
C LYS A 116 -2.32 -12.68 6.69
N ARG A 117 -3.11 -11.67 7.09
CA ARG A 117 -4.41 -11.34 6.50
C ARG A 117 -4.74 -9.88 6.79
N SER A 118 -5.19 -9.15 5.77
CA SER A 118 -5.75 -7.81 5.97
C SER A 118 -7.12 -7.87 6.67
N PRO A 119 -7.37 -7.03 7.69
CA PRO A 119 -8.70 -6.86 8.27
C PRO A 119 -9.63 -6.00 7.40
N LEU A 120 -9.09 -5.34 6.36
CA LEU A 120 -9.86 -4.45 5.49
C LEU A 120 -10.35 -5.15 4.23
N PHE A 121 -11.67 -5.12 4.05
CA PHE A 121 -12.44 -5.61 2.89
C PHE A 121 -12.28 -7.13 2.64
N PHE A 122 -13.40 -7.81 2.38
CA PHE A 122 -13.49 -9.27 2.27
C PHE A 122 -14.07 -9.69 0.93
#